data_AF-A0A1G5K0Y5-F1
#
_entry.id   AF-A0A1G5K0Y5-F1
#
_cell.length_a   1.000
_cell.length_b   1.000
_cell.length_c   1.000
_cell.angle_alpha   90.00
_cell.angle_beta   90.00
_cell.angle_gamma   90.00
#
_symmetry.space_group_name_H-M   'P 1'
#
loop_
_entity.id
_entity.type
_entity.pdbx_description
1 polymer ?
#
loop_
_entity_poly.entity_id
_entity_poly.type
_entity_poly.pdbx_seq_one_letter_code
_entity_poly.pdbx_strand_id
1 'polypeptide(L)'
;MDWRTARDLIEIVGGQSHTLDLEAHSSMFQDHAPQLSALLERAGVQAVARTYSEFDRDAVEAAARYKIWMCTANLAALITSCATAAAMSWALAVNDARWLQAGLLQNGDMLLGAIASSAAMTGAVSLYVLRHGRLLESWMAKRAAAESHRTAYFEEVVKRAVAQPAPVALLALEYFRRYHFDVQKAYFLKRARQHERSGQKTVALGAVGAGLAALTSVVGLTSEYAQHVMGALTVNGAALGAFAIGREQLTQDHRNSERYIRTYANLVELSRKLDDVRDAAQEGGAQAVLEFVMAVDEHISNEHRQWLEKTEATKAAIARLEEILGKRAAAGNG
;
A
#
# COMPACT_ATOMS: atom_id res chain seq x y z
N MET A 1 15.93 8.16 35.17
CA MET A 1 16.39 7.74 33.83
C MET A 1 16.15 8.92 32.90
N ASP A 2 17.15 9.33 32.13
CA ASP A 2 16.94 10.39 31.13
C ASP A 2 16.41 9.81 29.80
N TRP A 3 15.83 10.66 28.95
CA TRP A 3 15.26 10.20 27.68
C TRP A 3 16.31 9.67 26.70
N ARG A 4 17.56 10.15 26.79
CA ARG A 4 18.68 9.66 25.96
C ARG A 4 19.03 8.22 26.29
N THR A 5 19.11 7.89 27.58
CA THR A 5 19.31 6.51 28.05
C THR A 5 18.16 5.62 27.59
N ALA A 6 16.90 6.07 27.71
CA ALA A 6 15.75 5.30 27.24
C ALA A 6 15.82 5.06 25.72
N ARG A 7 16.17 6.09 24.93
CA ARG A 7 16.36 5.98 23.48
C ARG A 7 17.44 4.96 23.13
N ASP A 8 18.61 5.08 23.76
CA ASP A 8 19.76 4.24 23.45
C ASP A 8 19.48 2.78 23.83
N LEU A 9 18.78 2.51 24.93
CA LEU A 9 18.31 1.17 25.29
C LEU A 9 17.40 0.57 24.21
N ILE A 10 16.46 1.34 23.68
CA ILE A 10 15.56 0.88 22.62
C ILE A 10 16.31 0.64 21.30
N GLU A 11 17.31 1.47 20.99
CA GLU A 11 18.09 1.37 19.75
C GLU A 11 19.10 0.21 19.76
N ILE A 12 19.79 -0.02 20.87
CA ILE A 12 20.75 -1.13 21.02
C ILE A 12 20.04 -2.47 20.83
N VAL A 13 18.89 -2.63 21.47
CA VAL A 13 18.12 -3.88 21.48
C VAL A 13 17.49 -4.17 20.11
N GLY A 14 16.99 -3.14 19.41
CA GLY A 14 16.37 -3.30 18.10
C GLY A 14 17.32 -3.55 16.93
N GLY A 15 18.60 -3.21 17.10
CA GLY A 15 19.58 -3.24 16.02
C GLY A 15 19.13 -2.47 14.76
N GLN A 16 19.56 -2.93 13.58
CA GLN A 16 19.15 -2.34 12.30
C GLN A 16 17.79 -2.85 11.78
N SER A 17 17.17 -3.83 12.45
CA SER A 17 15.91 -4.39 11.99
C SER A 17 14.76 -3.43 12.32
N HIS A 18 14.13 -2.91 11.26
CA HIS A 18 12.88 -2.16 11.35
C HIS A 18 11.66 -3.08 11.12
N THR A 19 11.87 -4.39 11.17
CA THR A 19 10.81 -5.39 10.96
C THR A 19 9.90 -5.38 12.19
N LEU A 20 8.60 -5.20 11.97
CA LEU A 20 7.63 -5.20 13.06
C LEU A 20 7.21 -6.64 13.37
N ASP A 21 7.83 -7.25 14.36
CA ASP A 21 7.41 -8.54 14.93
C ASP A 21 6.97 -8.33 16.38
N LEU A 22 5.72 -7.90 16.54
CA LEU A 22 5.17 -7.50 17.84
C LEU A 22 5.19 -8.64 18.86
N GLU A 23 5.09 -9.89 18.41
CA GLU A 23 5.07 -11.06 19.29
C GLU A 23 6.47 -11.32 19.88
N ALA A 24 7.52 -11.18 19.06
CA ALA A 24 8.90 -11.36 19.50
C ALA A 24 9.44 -10.20 20.36
N HIS A 25 8.89 -8.99 20.23
CA HIS A 25 9.43 -7.80 20.91
C HIS A 25 9.47 -7.93 22.44
N SER A 26 8.53 -8.64 23.06
CA SER A 26 8.54 -8.88 24.51
C SER A 26 9.86 -9.53 24.98
N SER A 27 10.25 -10.63 24.35
CA SER A 27 11.49 -11.36 24.61
C SER A 27 12.74 -10.52 24.31
N MET A 28 12.68 -9.71 23.25
CA MET A 28 13.79 -8.86 22.84
C MET A 28 14.19 -7.84 23.92
N PHE A 29 13.22 -7.33 24.69
CA PHE A 29 13.45 -6.33 25.75
C PHE A 29 13.66 -6.92 27.14
N GLN A 30 13.63 -8.24 27.32
CA GLN A 30 13.63 -8.88 28.64
C GLN A 30 14.87 -8.50 29.48
N ASP A 31 16.05 -8.52 28.87
CA ASP A 31 17.31 -8.29 29.58
C ASP A 31 17.65 -6.80 29.78
N HIS A 32 17.16 -5.93 28.89
CA HIS A 32 17.58 -4.52 28.81
C HIS A 32 16.50 -3.53 29.29
N ALA A 33 15.22 -3.90 29.19
CA ALA A 33 14.10 -3.08 29.61
C ALA A 33 12.98 -3.98 30.20
N PRO A 34 13.23 -4.70 31.31
CA PRO A 34 12.31 -5.70 31.85
C PRO A 34 10.93 -5.14 32.20
N GLN A 35 10.86 -3.86 32.61
CA GLN A 35 9.59 -3.18 32.89
C GLN A 35 8.76 -2.95 31.62
N LEU A 36 9.40 -2.65 30.48
CA LEU A 36 8.74 -2.57 29.18
C LEU A 36 8.35 -3.96 28.71
N SER A 37 9.26 -4.95 28.78
CA SER A 37 8.99 -6.34 28.44
C SER A 37 7.74 -6.88 29.17
N ALA A 38 7.65 -6.68 30.49
CA ALA A 38 6.50 -7.06 31.29
C ALA A 38 5.18 -6.36 30.87
N LEU A 39 5.24 -5.14 30.32
CA LEU A 39 4.07 -4.50 29.72
C LEU A 39 3.67 -5.16 28.41
N LEU A 40 4.64 -5.51 27.57
CA LEU A 40 4.42 -6.16 26.28
C LEU A 40 3.91 -7.60 26.43
N GLU A 41 4.27 -8.31 27.50
CA GLU A 41 3.83 -9.69 27.79
C GLU A 41 2.38 -9.78 28.28
N ARG A 42 1.75 -8.66 28.63
CA ARG A 42 0.37 -8.67 29.14
C ARG A 42 -0.58 -9.31 28.13
N ALA A 43 -1.46 -10.19 28.61
CA ALA A 43 -2.38 -10.96 27.77
C ALA A 43 -3.18 -10.09 26.78
N GLY A 44 -3.65 -8.90 27.21
CA GLY A 44 -4.34 -7.96 26.32
C GLY A 44 -3.46 -7.44 25.18
N VAL A 45 -2.23 -7.01 25.49
CA VAL A 45 -1.27 -6.50 24.50
C VAL A 45 -0.85 -7.60 23.52
N GLN A 46 -0.58 -8.81 24.04
CA GLN A 46 -0.27 -9.99 23.23
C GLN A 46 -1.43 -10.43 22.33
N ALA A 47 -2.68 -10.33 22.80
CA ALA A 47 -3.83 -10.64 21.97
C ALA A 47 -3.96 -9.67 20.78
N VAL A 48 -3.74 -8.37 20.99
CA VAL A 48 -3.74 -7.39 19.89
C VAL A 48 -2.56 -7.63 18.94
N ALA A 49 -1.37 -7.95 19.46
CA ALA A 49 -0.19 -8.27 18.64
C ALA A 49 -0.43 -9.44 17.68
N ARG A 50 -0.94 -10.58 18.19
CA ARG A 50 -1.26 -11.75 17.36
C ARG A 50 -2.32 -11.43 16.31
N THR A 51 -3.36 -10.71 16.73
CA THR A 51 -4.43 -10.29 15.82
C THR A 51 -3.85 -9.42 14.69
N TYR A 52 -2.97 -8.47 15.01
CA TYR A 52 -2.25 -7.69 14.01
C TYR A 52 -1.48 -8.58 13.03
N SER A 53 -0.66 -9.52 13.52
CA SER A 53 0.14 -10.43 12.68
C SER A 53 -0.73 -11.23 11.70
N GLU A 54 -1.87 -11.74 12.17
CA GLU A 54 -2.84 -12.47 11.34
C GLU A 54 -3.43 -11.59 10.24
N PHE A 55 -3.93 -10.40 10.60
CA PHE A 55 -4.52 -9.47 9.65
C PHE A 55 -3.48 -8.91 8.65
N ASP A 56 -2.23 -8.69 9.06
CA ASP A 56 -1.17 -8.22 8.18
C ASP A 56 -0.81 -9.28 7.12
N ARG A 57 -0.66 -10.56 7.53
CA ARG A 57 -0.48 -11.67 6.59
C ARG A 57 -1.61 -11.75 5.58
N ASP A 58 -2.84 -11.70 6.07
CA ASP A 58 -4.06 -11.70 5.26
C ASP A 58 -4.10 -10.54 4.25
N ALA A 59 -3.65 -9.35 4.67
CA ALA A 59 -3.55 -8.18 3.82
C ALA A 59 -2.47 -8.33 2.74
N VAL A 60 -1.31 -8.91 3.07
CA VAL A 60 -0.22 -9.20 2.12
C VAL A 60 -0.67 -10.19 1.05
N GLU A 61 -1.35 -11.27 1.44
CA GLU A 61 -1.89 -12.27 0.51
C GLU A 61 -2.96 -11.66 -0.41
N ALA A 62 -3.87 -10.86 0.15
CA ALA A 62 -4.88 -10.15 -0.63
C ALA A 62 -4.23 -9.16 -1.64
N ALA A 63 -3.17 -8.45 -1.22
CA ALA A 63 -2.40 -7.57 -2.09
C ALA A 63 -1.77 -8.33 -3.27
N ALA A 64 -1.16 -9.48 -3.00
CA ALA A 64 -0.52 -10.31 -4.01
C ALA A 64 -1.54 -10.78 -5.05
N ARG A 65 -2.70 -11.29 -4.60
CA ARG A 65 -3.78 -11.72 -5.50
C ARG A 65 -4.30 -10.56 -6.36
N TYR A 66 -4.59 -9.41 -5.77
CA TYR A 66 -5.03 -8.23 -6.53
C TYR A 66 -4.01 -7.83 -7.60
N LYS A 67 -2.72 -7.74 -7.24
CA LYS A 67 -1.66 -7.32 -8.16
C LYS A 67 -1.50 -8.28 -9.34
N ILE A 68 -1.58 -9.59 -9.11
CA ILE A 68 -1.48 -10.58 -10.20
C ILE A 68 -2.60 -10.35 -11.21
N TRP A 69 -3.86 -10.34 -10.77
CA TRP A 69 -5.01 -10.17 -11.68
C TRP A 69 -5.01 -8.80 -12.36
N MET A 70 -4.60 -7.74 -11.66
CA MET A 70 -4.47 -6.40 -12.22
C MET A 70 -3.40 -6.33 -13.32
N CYS A 71 -2.21 -6.87 -13.06
CA CYS A 71 -1.13 -6.93 -14.05
C CYS A 71 -1.54 -7.77 -15.27
N THR A 72 -2.19 -8.91 -15.04
CA THR A 72 -2.68 -9.78 -16.13
C THR A 72 -3.73 -9.07 -16.97
N ALA A 73 -4.71 -8.40 -16.36
CA ALA A 73 -5.73 -7.65 -17.09
C ALA A 73 -5.12 -6.56 -17.98
N ASN A 74 -4.21 -5.77 -17.44
CA ASN A 74 -3.62 -4.64 -18.16
C ASN A 74 -2.67 -5.12 -19.28
N LEU A 75 -1.85 -6.15 -19.02
CA LEU A 75 -0.97 -6.73 -20.03
C LEU A 75 -1.77 -7.40 -21.15
N ALA A 76 -2.83 -8.12 -20.81
CA ALA A 76 -3.72 -8.75 -21.79
C ALA A 76 -4.36 -7.72 -22.72
N ALA A 77 -4.80 -6.57 -22.19
CA ALA A 77 -5.34 -5.48 -23.02
C ALA A 77 -4.30 -4.91 -24.01
N LEU A 78 -3.05 -4.74 -23.54
CA LEU A 78 -1.94 -4.30 -24.39
C LEU A 78 -1.64 -5.32 -25.50
N ILE A 79 -1.47 -6.60 -25.14
CA ILE A 79 -1.20 -7.68 -26.11
C ILE A 79 -2.33 -7.78 -27.13
N THR A 80 -3.59 -7.72 -26.70
CA THR A 80 -4.75 -7.76 -27.59
C THR A 80 -4.66 -6.65 -28.64
N SER A 81 -4.38 -5.44 -28.19
CA SER A 81 -4.33 -4.25 -29.06
C SER A 81 -3.15 -4.32 -30.04
N CYS A 82 -1.96 -4.69 -29.56
CA CYS A 82 -0.76 -4.84 -30.40
C CYS A 82 -0.91 -6.00 -31.40
N ALA A 83 -1.44 -7.15 -30.99
CA ALA A 83 -1.63 -8.30 -31.86
C ALA A 83 -2.71 -8.03 -32.92
N THR A 84 -3.79 -7.33 -32.57
CA THR A 84 -4.81 -6.90 -33.54
C THR A 84 -4.23 -5.94 -34.57
N ALA A 85 -3.45 -4.94 -34.12
CA ALA A 85 -2.76 -4.01 -35.01
C ALA A 85 -1.82 -4.76 -35.96
N ALA A 86 -1.02 -5.68 -35.43
CA ALA A 86 -0.09 -6.49 -36.21
C ALA A 86 -0.82 -7.39 -37.22
N ALA A 87 -1.95 -8.01 -36.84
CA ALA A 87 -2.75 -8.85 -37.74
C ALA A 87 -3.29 -8.05 -38.93
N MET A 88 -3.80 -6.83 -38.68
CA MET A 88 -4.27 -5.94 -39.74
C MET A 88 -3.12 -5.52 -40.67
N SER A 89 -1.97 -5.15 -40.11
CA SER A 89 -0.78 -4.81 -40.91
C SER A 89 -0.26 -6.01 -41.70
N TRP A 90 -0.33 -7.20 -41.14
CA TRP A 90 0.07 -8.45 -41.81
C TRP A 90 -0.82 -8.74 -43.02
N ALA A 91 -2.14 -8.70 -42.84
CA ALA A 91 -3.10 -8.94 -43.91
C ALA A 91 -2.90 -7.98 -45.10
N LEU A 92 -2.56 -6.71 -44.82
CA LEU A 92 -2.23 -5.73 -45.84
C LEU A 92 -0.89 -6.03 -46.54
N ALA A 93 0.16 -6.33 -45.77
CA ALA A 93 1.50 -6.61 -46.33
C ALA A 93 1.53 -7.87 -47.21
N VAL A 94 0.78 -8.91 -46.86
CA VAL A 94 0.69 -10.16 -47.65
C VAL A 94 0.02 -9.94 -49.00
N ASN A 95 -0.91 -8.98 -49.10
CA ASN A 95 -1.57 -8.66 -50.37
C ASN A 95 -0.61 -8.04 -51.39
N ASP A 96 0.35 -7.22 -50.93
CA ASP A 96 1.32 -6.56 -51.81
C ASP A 96 2.56 -7.41 -52.10
N ALA A 97 2.98 -8.24 -51.14
CA ALA A 97 4.21 -9.01 -51.23
C ALA A 97 3.95 -10.49 -51.57
N ARG A 98 4.01 -10.84 -52.87
CA ARG A 98 3.88 -12.23 -53.35
C ARG A 98 4.83 -13.23 -52.68
N TRP A 99 5.99 -12.78 -52.17
CA TRP A 99 6.93 -13.64 -51.46
C TRP A 99 6.48 -14.01 -50.04
N LEU A 100 5.60 -13.22 -49.41
CA LEU A 100 4.96 -13.55 -48.12
C LEU A 100 3.79 -14.52 -48.27
N GLN A 101 3.27 -14.71 -49.49
CA GLN A 101 2.17 -15.62 -49.78
C GLN A 101 2.60 -17.10 -49.81
N ALA A 102 3.90 -17.40 -49.69
CA ALA A 102 4.42 -18.76 -49.72
C ALA A 102 4.83 -19.25 -48.31
N GLY A 103 4.34 -20.43 -47.91
CA GLY A 103 4.78 -21.15 -46.70
C GLY A 103 4.05 -20.76 -45.41
N LEU A 104 4.71 -20.97 -44.26
CA LEU A 104 4.14 -20.82 -42.91
C LEU A 104 3.64 -19.39 -42.59
N LEU A 105 4.12 -18.40 -43.35
CA LEU A 105 3.81 -16.98 -43.19
C LEU A 105 2.45 -16.58 -43.78
N GLN A 106 1.86 -17.43 -44.64
CA GLN A 106 0.56 -17.16 -45.26
C GLN A 106 -0.57 -16.96 -44.23
N ASN A 107 -0.49 -17.64 -43.08
CA ASN A 107 -1.51 -17.61 -42.02
C ASN A 107 -1.11 -16.75 -40.81
N GLY A 108 -0.19 -15.80 -40.98
CA GLY A 108 0.32 -14.96 -39.88
C GLY A 108 -0.75 -14.09 -39.22
N ASP A 109 -1.73 -13.60 -39.99
CA ASP A 109 -2.89 -12.86 -39.52
C ASP A 109 -3.80 -13.73 -38.63
N MET A 110 -4.03 -14.99 -39.00
CA MET A 110 -4.80 -15.94 -38.21
C MET A 110 -4.10 -16.26 -36.88
N LEU A 111 -2.77 -16.44 -36.88
CA LEU A 111 -1.99 -16.65 -35.65
C LEU A 111 -2.07 -15.42 -34.74
N LEU A 112 -1.86 -14.22 -35.27
CA LEU A 112 -1.94 -12.98 -34.50
C LEU A 112 -3.36 -12.73 -33.98
N GLY A 113 -4.39 -13.06 -34.77
CA GLY A 113 -5.79 -13.03 -34.36
C GLY A 113 -6.10 -14.02 -33.23
N ALA A 114 -5.51 -15.21 -33.26
CA ALA A 114 -5.63 -16.19 -32.18
C ALA A 114 -4.95 -15.68 -30.89
N ILE A 115 -3.78 -15.05 -30.99
CA ILE A 115 -3.09 -14.40 -29.86
C ILE A 115 -3.95 -13.27 -29.29
N ALA A 116 -4.48 -12.39 -30.14
CA ALA A 116 -5.32 -11.28 -29.73
C ALA A 116 -6.59 -11.78 -29.01
N SER A 117 -7.26 -12.79 -29.55
CA SER A 117 -8.47 -13.37 -28.97
C SER A 117 -8.20 -14.03 -27.61
N SER A 118 -7.08 -14.76 -27.50
CA SER A 118 -6.67 -15.41 -26.26
C SER A 118 -6.31 -14.39 -25.18
N ALA A 119 -5.60 -13.33 -25.56
CA ALA A 119 -5.30 -12.22 -24.67
C ALA A 119 -6.59 -11.49 -24.24
N ALA A 120 -7.50 -11.20 -25.16
CA ALA A 120 -8.78 -10.54 -24.86
C ALA A 120 -9.61 -11.35 -23.86
N MET A 121 -9.71 -12.67 -24.07
CA MET A 121 -10.38 -13.58 -23.16
C MET A 121 -9.73 -13.56 -21.77
N THR A 122 -8.40 -13.61 -21.70
CA THR A 122 -7.65 -13.54 -20.43
C THR A 122 -7.89 -12.22 -19.71
N GLY A 123 -7.90 -11.10 -20.45
CA GLY A 123 -8.20 -9.77 -19.93
C GLY A 123 -9.61 -9.67 -19.38
N ALA A 124 -10.61 -10.17 -20.12
CA ALA A 124 -12.00 -10.19 -19.70
C ALA A 124 -12.22 -11.02 -18.42
N VAL A 125 -11.64 -12.23 -18.35
CA VAL A 125 -11.67 -13.07 -17.15
C VAL A 125 -11.00 -12.36 -15.96
N SER A 126 -9.84 -11.74 -16.19
CA SER A 126 -9.12 -11.02 -15.13
C SER A 126 -9.91 -9.83 -14.59
N LEU A 127 -10.54 -9.04 -15.47
CA LEU A 127 -11.42 -7.93 -15.09
C LEU A 127 -12.68 -8.43 -14.36
N TYR A 128 -13.27 -9.53 -14.80
CA TYR A 128 -14.40 -10.16 -14.12
C TYR A 128 -14.03 -10.55 -12.69
N VAL A 129 -12.89 -11.23 -12.51
CA VAL A 129 -12.38 -11.63 -11.19
C VAL A 129 -12.07 -10.42 -10.31
N LEU A 130 -11.42 -9.37 -10.85
CA LEU A 130 -11.13 -8.14 -10.11
C LEU A 130 -12.41 -7.47 -9.59
N ARG A 131 -13.41 -7.32 -10.46
CA ARG A 131 -14.66 -6.58 -10.16
C ARG A 131 -15.60 -7.39 -9.27
N HIS A 132 -15.90 -8.63 -9.64
CA HIS A 132 -16.86 -9.45 -8.90
C HIS A 132 -16.25 -10.10 -7.66
N GLY A 133 -14.95 -10.38 -7.67
CA GLY A 133 -14.20 -10.80 -6.49
C GLY A 133 -13.92 -9.68 -5.49
N ARG A 134 -14.16 -8.41 -5.88
CA ARG A 134 -13.92 -7.21 -5.04
C ARG A 134 -12.53 -7.22 -4.41
N LEU A 135 -11.53 -7.59 -5.23
CA LEU A 135 -10.19 -7.91 -4.73
C LEU A 135 -9.50 -6.67 -4.15
N LEU A 136 -9.73 -5.49 -4.73
CA LEU A 136 -9.20 -4.23 -4.22
C LEU A 136 -9.81 -3.90 -2.85
N GLU A 137 -11.14 -3.97 -2.73
CA GLU A 137 -11.83 -3.67 -1.48
C GLU A 137 -11.46 -4.68 -0.39
N SER A 138 -11.33 -5.96 -0.74
CA SER A 138 -10.87 -7.00 0.18
C SER A 138 -9.45 -6.72 0.69
N TRP A 139 -8.53 -6.37 -0.21
CA TRP A 139 -7.17 -5.99 0.17
C TRP A 139 -7.15 -4.75 1.05
N MET A 140 -7.83 -3.67 0.65
CA MET A 140 -7.84 -2.41 1.39
C MET A 140 -8.50 -2.55 2.77
N ALA A 141 -9.59 -3.31 2.88
CA ALA A 141 -10.25 -3.59 4.16
C ALA A 141 -9.36 -4.40 5.10
N LYS A 142 -8.69 -5.45 4.60
CA LYS A 142 -7.74 -6.24 5.41
C LYS A 142 -6.55 -5.40 5.86
N ARG A 143 -6.00 -4.56 4.98
CA ARG A 143 -4.90 -3.64 5.34
C ARG A 143 -5.35 -2.64 6.40
N ALA A 144 -6.55 -2.08 6.25
CA ALA A 144 -7.10 -1.15 7.21
C ALA A 144 -7.33 -1.82 8.58
N ALA A 145 -7.83 -3.06 8.61
CA ALA A 145 -7.97 -3.83 9.84
C ALA A 145 -6.61 -4.09 10.51
N ALA A 146 -5.59 -4.50 9.75
CA ALA A 146 -4.24 -4.67 10.27
C ALA A 146 -3.71 -3.37 10.89
N GLU A 147 -3.79 -2.25 10.18
CA GLU A 147 -3.30 -0.95 10.69
C GLU A 147 -4.10 -0.48 11.91
N SER A 148 -5.41 -0.74 11.98
CA SER A 148 -6.21 -0.44 13.17
C SER A 148 -5.79 -1.26 14.39
N HIS A 149 -5.38 -2.53 14.21
CA HIS A 149 -4.84 -3.33 15.31
C HIS A 149 -3.42 -2.89 15.69
N ARG A 150 -2.62 -2.46 14.70
CA ARG A 150 -1.30 -1.89 14.95
C ARG A 150 -1.39 -0.63 15.82
N THR A 151 -2.24 0.33 15.47
CA THR A 151 -2.41 1.56 16.28
C THR A 151 -2.94 1.22 17.68
N ALA A 152 -3.98 0.39 17.77
CA ALA A 152 -4.53 -0.05 19.06
C ALA A 152 -3.48 -0.74 19.96
N TYR A 153 -2.57 -1.54 19.39
CA TYR A 153 -1.48 -2.16 20.13
C TYR A 153 -0.58 -1.11 20.79
N PHE A 154 -0.15 -0.12 20.01
CA PHE A 154 0.78 0.90 20.47
C PHE A 154 0.12 1.87 21.45
N GLU A 155 -1.13 2.25 21.20
CA GLU A 155 -1.95 3.03 22.12
C GLU A 155 -2.08 2.33 23.47
N GLU A 156 -2.42 1.04 23.49
CA GLU A 156 -2.58 0.28 24.73
C GLU A 156 -1.28 0.14 25.52
N VAL A 157 -0.15 -0.06 24.84
CA VAL A 157 1.18 -0.09 25.47
C VAL A 157 1.49 1.24 26.15
N VAL A 158 1.32 2.36 25.44
CA VAL A 158 1.63 3.69 25.98
C VAL A 158 0.66 4.07 27.09
N LYS A 159 -0.64 3.85 26.92
CA LYS A 159 -1.68 4.13 27.91
C LYS A 159 -1.41 3.42 29.25
N ARG A 160 -0.95 2.16 29.20
CA ARG A 160 -0.55 1.44 30.41
C ARG A 160 0.76 1.96 31.00
N ALA A 161 1.71 2.37 30.16
CA ALA A 161 3.01 2.83 30.60
C ALA A 161 2.95 4.21 31.27
N VAL A 162 2.10 5.12 30.81
CA VAL A 162 1.96 6.46 31.44
C VAL A 162 1.32 6.42 32.83
N ALA A 163 0.65 5.32 33.18
CA ALA A 163 0.17 5.07 34.54
C ALA A 163 1.26 4.52 35.49
N GLN A 164 2.45 4.24 34.96
CA GLN A 164 3.62 3.76 35.71
C GLN A 164 4.60 4.92 35.97
N PRO A 165 5.66 4.74 36.78
CA PRO A 165 6.65 5.77 36.99
C PRO A 165 7.27 6.29 35.69
N ALA A 166 7.67 7.57 35.66
CA ALA A 166 8.18 8.27 34.47
C ALA A 166 9.23 7.49 33.64
N PRO A 167 10.18 6.72 34.20
CA PRO A 167 11.09 5.89 33.42
C PRO A 167 10.39 4.86 32.50
N VAL A 168 9.28 4.27 32.95
CA VAL A 168 8.51 3.29 32.16
C VAL A 168 7.77 3.98 31.03
N ALA A 169 7.17 5.15 31.31
CA ALA A 169 6.51 5.97 30.30
C ALA A 169 7.49 6.40 29.20
N LEU A 170 8.72 6.79 29.56
CA LEU A 170 9.78 7.12 28.60
C LEU A 170 10.19 5.94 27.75
N LEU A 171 10.37 4.76 28.35
CA LEU A 171 10.69 3.54 27.60
C LEU A 171 9.59 3.20 26.59
N ALA A 172 8.32 3.33 26.98
CA ALA A 172 7.19 3.09 26.08
C ALA A 172 7.08 4.16 24.98
N LEU A 173 7.36 5.44 25.28
CA LEU A 173 7.43 6.50 24.28
C LEU A 173 8.55 6.24 23.26
N GLU A 174 9.74 5.84 23.71
CA GLU A 174 10.85 5.54 22.80
C GLU A 174 10.60 4.27 21.99
N TYR A 175 9.94 3.27 22.58
CA TYR A 175 9.46 2.08 21.87
C TYR A 175 8.43 2.46 20.79
N PHE A 176 7.44 3.28 21.13
CA PHE A 176 6.46 3.83 20.18
C PHE A 176 7.14 4.60 19.05
N ARG A 177 8.05 5.53 19.41
CA ARG A 177 8.82 6.31 18.45
C ARG A 177 9.53 5.41 17.45
N ARG A 178 10.28 4.42 17.95
CA ARG A 178 11.13 3.56 17.12
C ARG A 178 10.31 2.66 16.21
N TYR A 179 9.35 1.91 16.75
CA TYR A 179 8.68 0.83 16.03
C TYR A 179 7.37 1.23 15.38
N HIS A 180 6.73 2.30 15.86
CA HIS A 180 5.53 2.85 15.25
C HIS A 180 5.85 4.05 14.38
N PHE A 181 6.26 5.15 15.00
CA PHE A 181 6.37 6.45 14.36
C PHE A 181 7.44 6.51 13.26
N ASP A 182 8.69 6.12 13.56
CA ASP A 182 9.79 6.18 12.60
C ASP A 182 9.62 5.15 11.47
N VAL A 183 9.11 3.96 11.78
CA VAL A 183 8.78 2.94 10.77
C VAL A 183 7.73 3.46 9.80
N GLN A 184 6.65 4.08 10.30
CA GLN A 184 5.58 4.62 9.45
C GLN A 184 6.06 5.84 8.65
N LYS A 185 6.82 6.74 9.28
CA LYS A 185 7.47 7.87 8.59
C LYS A 185 8.34 7.40 7.42
N ALA A 186 9.19 6.39 7.64
CA ALA A 186 10.03 5.81 6.60
C ALA A 186 9.21 5.10 5.51
N TYR A 187 8.15 4.37 5.90
CA TYR A 187 7.23 3.72 4.99
C TYR A 187 6.57 4.72 4.04
N PHE A 188 5.97 5.79 4.56
CA PHE A 188 5.29 6.81 3.74
C PHE A 188 6.24 7.48 2.75
N LEU A 189 7.45 7.86 3.19
CA LEU A 189 8.45 8.44 2.29
C LEU A 189 8.86 7.46 1.17
N LYS A 190 9.12 6.20 1.52
CA LYS A 190 9.50 5.16 0.56
C LYS A 190 8.38 4.92 -0.45
N ARG A 191 7.13 4.81 0.02
CA ARG A 191 5.96 4.58 -0.84
C ARG A 191 5.67 5.76 -1.75
N ALA A 192 5.77 7.00 -1.25
CA ALA A 192 5.62 8.20 -2.07
C ALA A 192 6.59 8.17 -3.26
N ARG A 193 7.89 7.97 -3.01
CA ARG A 193 8.92 7.89 -4.06
C ARG A 193 8.71 6.72 -5.03
N GLN A 194 8.23 5.58 -4.54
CA GLN A 194 7.92 4.43 -5.40
C GLN A 194 6.77 4.75 -6.37
N HIS A 195 5.71 5.37 -5.86
CA HIS A 195 4.56 5.79 -6.66
C HIS A 195 4.95 6.89 -7.64
N GLU A 196 5.70 7.91 -7.22
CA GLU A 196 6.22 8.96 -8.11
C GLU A 196 7.01 8.37 -9.29
N ARG A 197 7.99 7.49 -9.01
CA ARG A 197 8.78 6.83 -10.06
C ARG A 197 7.94 5.94 -10.96
N SER A 198 6.92 5.27 -10.41
CA SER A 198 5.98 4.46 -11.20
C SER A 198 5.13 5.35 -12.11
N GLY A 199 4.59 6.45 -11.57
CA GLY A 199 3.79 7.43 -12.30
C GLY A 199 4.57 8.09 -13.44
N GLN A 200 5.82 8.50 -13.19
CA GLN A 200 6.71 9.04 -14.23
C GLN A 200 6.92 8.06 -15.39
N LYS A 201 7.09 6.76 -15.11
CA LYS A 201 7.17 5.73 -16.15
C LYS A 201 5.87 5.60 -16.92
N THR A 202 4.73 5.59 -16.22
CA THR A 202 3.41 5.53 -16.87
C THR A 202 3.17 6.74 -17.78
N VAL A 203 3.54 7.94 -17.34
CA VAL A 203 3.45 9.18 -18.14
C VAL A 203 4.35 9.12 -19.36
N ALA A 204 5.60 8.67 -19.21
CA ALA A 204 6.51 8.52 -20.34
C ALA A 204 5.97 7.53 -21.39
N LEU A 205 5.40 6.39 -20.95
CA LEU A 205 4.74 5.44 -21.84
C LEU A 205 3.53 6.07 -22.55
N GLY A 206 2.70 6.82 -21.81
CA GLY A 206 1.56 7.54 -22.37
C GLY A 206 1.96 8.60 -23.39
N ALA A 207 3.06 9.34 -23.14
CA ALA A 207 3.59 10.35 -24.04
C ALA A 207 4.13 9.74 -25.34
N VAL A 208 4.85 8.61 -25.24
CA VAL A 208 5.27 7.84 -26.43
C VAL A 208 4.05 7.34 -27.21
N GLY A 209 3.04 6.81 -26.51
CA GLY A 209 1.79 6.38 -27.13
C GLY A 209 1.08 7.51 -27.87
N ALA A 210 0.96 8.68 -27.24
CA ALA A 210 0.35 9.87 -27.85
C ALA A 210 1.14 10.36 -29.06
N GLY A 211 2.48 10.40 -28.98
CA GLY A 211 3.34 10.79 -30.11
C GLY A 211 3.20 9.85 -31.30
N LEU A 212 3.16 8.54 -31.07
CA LEU A 212 2.92 7.54 -32.13
C LEU A 212 1.50 7.65 -32.71
N ALA A 213 0.48 7.88 -31.88
CA ALA A 213 -0.90 8.06 -32.35
C ALA A 213 -1.08 9.33 -33.19
N ALA A 214 -0.30 10.39 -32.94
CA ALA A 214 -0.34 11.64 -33.70
C ALA A 214 0.14 11.49 -35.16
N LEU A 215 0.90 10.43 -35.48
CA LEU A 215 1.36 10.12 -36.84
C LEU A 215 0.22 9.91 -37.84
N THR A 216 -1.00 9.64 -37.35
CA THR A 216 -2.24 9.57 -38.15
C THR A 216 -2.42 10.76 -39.08
N SER A 217 -2.03 11.96 -38.63
CA SER A 217 -2.16 13.21 -39.39
C SER A 217 -1.30 13.26 -40.67
N VAL A 218 -0.24 12.45 -40.75
CA VAL A 218 0.72 12.45 -41.87
C VAL A 218 0.49 11.26 -42.81
N VAL A 219 -0.31 10.26 -42.41
CA VAL A 219 -0.58 9.04 -43.19
C VAL A 219 -0.97 9.38 -44.63
N GLY A 220 -1.96 10.26 -44.83
CA GLY A 220 -2.48 10.62 -46.16
C GLY A 220 -1.52 11.36 -47.09
N LEU A 221 -0.32 11.77 -46.63
CA LEU A 221 0.68 12.49 -47.42
C LEU A 221 1.83 11.61 -47.91
N THR A 222 1.78 10.32 -47.60
CA THR A 222 2.89 9.38 -47.83
C THR A 222 2.54 8.30 -48.86
N SER A 223 3.55 7.58 -49.35
CA SER A 223 3.34 6.43 -50.25
C SER A 223 2.47 5.35 -49.60
N GLU A 224 1.85 4.48 -50.41
CA GLU A 224 1.00 3.38 -49.94
C GLU A 224 1.69 2.51 -48.87
N TYR A 225 2.94 2.12 -49.11
CA TYR A 225 3.75 1.41 -48.11
C TYR A 225 3.94 2.21 -46.80
N ALA A 226 4.21 3.50 -46.90
CA ALA A 226 4.38 4.37 -45.73
C ALA A 226 3.07 4.57 -44.97
N GLN A 227 1.93 4.58 -45.65
CA GLN A 227 0.60 4.63 -45.03
C GLN A 227 0.36 3.42 -44.12
N HIS A 228 0.77 2.23 -44.54
CA HIS A 228 0.62 1.01 -43.75
C HIS A 228 1.49 1.00 -42.49
N VAL A 229 2.77 1.37 -42.63
CA VAL A 229 3.69 1.47 -41.48
C VAL A 229 3.19 2.52 -40.48
N MET A 230 2.78 3.69 -40.97
CA MET A 230 2.28 4.78 -40.15
C MET A 230 0.95 4.41 -39.47
N GLY A 231 0.04 3.73 -40.17
CA GLY A 231 -1.18 3.20 -39.59
C GLY A 231 -0.93 2.19 -38.46
N ALA A 232 0.05 1.28 -38.65
CA ALA A 232 0.46 0.34 -37.62
C ALA A 232 1.01 1.05 -36.38
N LEU A 233 1.86 2.06 -36.57
CA LEU A 233 2.40 2.87 -35.48
C LEU A 233 1.31 3.66 -34.76
N THR A 234 0.34 4.21 -35.48
CA THR A 234 -0.84 4.87 -34.90
C THR A 234 -1.60 3.96 -33.96
N VAL A 235 -1.96 2.74 -34.40
CA VAL A 235 -2.76 1.82 -33.59
C VAL A 235 -1.97 1.35 -32.37
N ASN A 236 -0.68 1.04 -32.52
CA ASN A 236 0.19 0.70 -31.40
C ASN A 236 0.37 1.88 -30.42
N GLY A 237 0.44 3.11 -30.94
CA GLY A 237 0.47 4.32 -30.12
C GLY A 237 -0.80 4.49 -29.29
N ALA A 238 -1.97 4.35 -29.91
CA ALA A 238 -3.26 4.39 -29.23
C ALA A 238 -3.39 3.29 -28.16
N ALA A 239 -2.94 2.07 -28.48
CA ALA A 239 -2.90 0.94 -27.56
C ALA A 239 -2.02 1.22 -26.33
N LEU A 240 -0.83 1.75 -26.56
CA LEU A 240 0.11 2.11 -25.49
C LEU A 240 -0.44 3.25 -24.62
N GLY A 241 -1.09 4.24 -25.24
CA GLY A 241 -1.77 5.32 -24.53
C GLY A 241 -2.91 4.80 -23.64
N ALA A 242 -3.76 3.91 -24.18
CA ALA A 242 -4.83 3.28 -23.41
C ALA A 242 -4.30 2.42 -22.25
N PHE A 243 -3.21 1.67 -22.48
CA PHE A 243 -2.52 0.92 -21.42
C PHE A 243 -1.99 1.82 -20.31
N ALA A 244 -1.39 2.96 -20.66
CA ALA A 244 -0.89 3.93 -19.68
C ALA A 244 -2.03 4.54 -18.85
N ILE A 245 -3.14 4.91 -19.49
CA ILE A 245 -4.35 5.42 -18.82
C ILE A 245 -4.94 4.35 -17.88
N GLY A 246 -5.12 3.13 -18.38
CA GLY A 246 -5.64 2.01 -17.58
C GLY A 246 -4.75 1.70 -16.38
N ARG A 247 -3.42 1.70 -16.58
CA ARG A 247 -2.45 1.56 -15.49
C ARG A 247 -2.63 2.65 -14.44
N GLU A 248 -2.67 3.93 -14.84
CA GLU A 248 -2.82 5.05 -13.91
C GLU A 248 -4.16 5.01 -13.16
N GLN A 249 -5.27 4.66 -13.81
CA GLN A 249 -6.57 4.51 -13.16
C GLN A 249 -6.56 3.41 -12.07
N LEU A 250 -5.80 2.33 -12.30
CA LEU A 250 -5.70 1.19 -11.41
C LEU A 250 -4.67 1.39 -10.28
N THR A 251 -3.50 1.95 -10.58
CA THR A 251 -2.43 2.17 -9.59
C THR A 251 -2.57 3.48 -8.84
N GLN A 252 -3.24 4.47 -9.45
CA GLN A 252 -3.42 5.83 -8.94
C GLN A 252 -2.09 6.43 -8.43
N ASP A 253 -1.02 6.25 -9.20
CA ASP A 253 0.34 6.52 -8.74
C ASP A 253 0.53 8.00 -8.35
N HIS A 254 0.00 8.95 -9.12
CA HIS A 254 0.12 10.37 -8.76
C HIS A 254 -0.63 10.69 -7.47
N ARG A 255 -1.91 10.32 -7.41
CA ARG A 255 -2.76 10.53 -6.22
C ARG A 255 -2.16 9.89 -4.97
N ASN A 256 -1.66 8.66 -5.08
CA ASN A 256 -1.05 7.95 -3.97
C ASN A 256 0.29 8.57 -3.55
N SER A 257 1.11 9.05 -4.50
CA SER A 257 2.35 9.78 -4.18
C SER A 257 2.06 11.05 -3.37
N GLU A 258 1.15 11.90 -3.87
CA GLU A 258 0.74 13.15 -3.22
C GLU A 258 0.11 12.95 -1.85
N ARG A 259 -0.64 11.86 -1.67
CA ARG A 259 -1.24 11.50 -0.40
C ARG A 259 -0.17 11.07 0.61
N TYR A 260 0.72 10.15 0.23
CA TYR A 260 1.78 9.68 1.12
C TYR A 260 2.83 10.74 1.46
N ILE A 261 3.16 11.64 0.53
CA ILE A 261 4.10 12.74 0.83
C ILE A 261 3.50 13.73 1.82
N ARG A 262 2.18 14.00 1.77
CA ARG A 262 1.48 14.82 2.76
C ARG A 262 1.52 14.19 4.14
N THR A 263 1.18 12.91 4.26
CA THR A 263 1.25 12.19 5.54
C THR A 263 2.67 12.19 6.09
N TYR A 264 3.67 11.95 5.25
CA TYR A 264 5.08 12.07 5.64
C TYR A 264 5.42 13.48 6.17
N ALA A 265 5.01 14.54 5.47
CA ALA A 265 5.28 15.92 5.90
C ALA A 265 4.65 16.23 7.27
N ASN A 266 3.42 15.78 7.52
CA ASN A 266 2.76 15.94 8.81
C ASN A 266 3.49 15.18 9.93
N LEU A 267 3.95 13.95 9.66
CA LEU A 267 4.77 13.18 10.61
C LEU A 267 6.13 13.84 10.87
N VAL A 268 6.73 14.48 9.87
CA VAL A 268 7.95 15.29 10.06
C VAL A 268 7.68 16.49 10.96
N GLU A 269 6.53 17.16 10.81
CA GLU A 269 6.17 18.26 11.71
C GLU A 269 6.02 17.79 13.16
N LEU A 270 5.32 16.67 13.38
CA LEU A 270 5.20 16.05 14.72
C LEU A 270 6.57 15.67 15.30
N SER A 271 7.52 15.24 14.48
CA SER A 271 8.86 14.88 14.96
C SER A 271 9.60 16.04 15.62
N ARG A 272 9.26 17.29 15.26
CA ARG A 272 9.84 18.49 15.90
C ARG A 272 9.38 18.69 17.33
N LYS A 273 8.25 18.09 17.70
CA LYS A 273 7.67 18.15 19.06
C LYS A 273 8.14 17.02 19.96
N LEU A 274 8.90 16.06 19.43
CA LEU A 274 9.28 14.88 20.18
C LEU A 274 10.14 15.21 21.41
N ASP A 275 11.06 16.17 21.32
CA ASP A 275 11.90 16.56 22.46
C ASP A 275 11.07 17.24 23.55
N ASP A 276 10.13 18.13 23.19
CA ASP A 276 9.17 18.72 24.13
C ASP A 276 8.35 17.64 24.86
N VAL A 277 7.93 16.59 24.14
CA VAL A 277 7.16 15.46 24.70
C VAL A 277 8.03 14.59 25.60
N ARG A 278 9.31 14.40 25.27
CA ARG A 278 10.28 13.68 26.11
C ARG A 278 10.51 14.39 27.43
N ASP A 279 10.71 15.71 27.39
CA ASP A 279 10.91 16.53 28.58
C ASP A 279 9.66 16.48 29.47
N ALA A 280 8.46 16.63 28.88
CA ALA A 280 7.20 16.47 29.61
C ALA A 280 7.05 15.05 30.21
N ALA A 281 7.42 14.00 29.48
CA ALA A 281 7.35 12.62 29.97
C ALA A 281 8.30 12.37 31.16
N GLN A 282 9.48 13.00 31.17
CA GLN A 282 10.41 12.95 32.30
C GLN A 282 9.82 13.56 33.57
N GLU A 283 9.03 14.62 33.41
CA GLU A 283 8.32 15.31 34.48
C GLU A 283 7.01 14.61 34.91
N GLY A 284 6.66 13.48 34.29
CA GLY A 284 5.43 12.74 34.57
C GLY A 284 4.20 13.27 33.81
N GLY A 285 4.40 14.06 32.77
CA GLY A 285 3.36 14.62 31.89
C GLY A 285 2.69 13.58 30.99
N ALA A 286 1.91 12.68 31.58
CA ALA A 286 1.19 11.60 30.88
C ALA A 286 0.34 12.11 29.69
N GLN A 287 -0.35 13.25 29.86
CA GLN A 287 -1.21 13.82 28.82
C GLN A 287 -0.42 14.17 27.55
N ALA A 288 0.77 14.78 27.69
CA ALA A 288 1.58 15.17 26.53
C ALA A 288 2.00 13.96 25.69
N VAL A 289 2.32 12.84 26.35
CA VAL A 289 2.67 11.57 25.70
C VAL A 289 1.47 10.99 24.95
N LEU A 290 0.29 10.97 25.59
CA LEU A 290 -0.93 10.44 24.99
C LEU A 290 -1.38 11.26 23.77
N GLU A 291 -1.39 12.58 23.88
CA GLU A 291 -1.76 13.49 22.78
C GLU A 291 -0.79 13.33 21.59
N PHE A 292 0.51 13.15 21.85
CA PHE A 292 1.48 12.89 20.79
C PHE A 292 1.20 11.57 20.06
N VAL A 293 0.93 10.50 20.81
CA VAL A 293 0.56 9.18 20.23
C VAL A 293 -0.71 9.29 19.40
N MET A 294 -1.76 9.90 19.95
CA MET A 294 -3.03 10.10 19.25
C MET A 294 -2.86 10.91 17.96
N ALA A 295 -2.05 11.98 17.98
CA ALA A 295 -1.78 12.79 16.80
C ALA A 295 -1.06 12.01 15.70
N VAL A 296 -0.09 11.15 16.07
CA VAL A 296 0.60 10.26 15.12
C VAL A 296 -0.39 9.23 14.55
N ASP A 297 -1.15 8.56 15.41
CA ASP A 297 -2.09 7.50 15.01
C ASP A 297 -3.24 8.03 14.15
N GLU A 298 -3.68 9.26 14.38
CA GLU A 298 -4.68 9.95 13.55
C GLU A 298 -4.17 10.13 12.12
N HIS A 299 -2.93 10.61 11.92
CA HIS A 299 -2.36 10.75 10.58
C HIS A 299 -2.16 9.41 9.86
N ILE A 300 -1.82 8.35 10.59
CA ILE A 300 -1.67 7.00 10.02
C ILE A 300 -3.05 6.41 9.65
N SER A 301 -4.04 6.58 10.53
CA SER A 301 -5.37 6.00 10.37
C SER A 301 -6.23 6.70 9.31
N ASN A 302 -5.97 7.98 9.04
CA ASN A 302 -6.69 8.76 8.03
C ASN A 302 -6.72 8.09 6.65
N GLU A 303 -5.65 7.37 6.28
CA GLU A 303 -5.53 6.64 5.02
C GLU A 303 -6.48 5.43 4.92
N HIS A 304 -6.89 4.91 6.07
CA HIS A 304 -7.60 3.65 6.21
C HIS A 304 -9.08 3.84 6.59
N ARG A 305 -9.46 5.04 7.06
CA ARG A 305 -10.80 5.34 7.59
C ARG A 305 -11.93 4.98 6.64
N GLN A 306 -11.81 5.31 5.35
CA GLN A 306 -12.84 4.99 4.34
C GLN A 306 -13.09 3.48 4.16
N TRP A 307 -12.16 2.63 4.62
CA TRP A 307 -12.25 1.17 4.52
C TRP A 307 -12.68 0.52 5.84
N LEU A 308 -12.76 1.29 6.93
CA LEU A 308 -13.10 0.84 8.28
C LEU A 308 -14.56 1.06 8.66
N GLU A 309 -15.41 1.59 7.77
CA GLU A 309 -16.82 1.91 8.09
C GLU A 309 -17.63 0.72 8.65
N LYS A 310 -17.25 -0.53 8.30
CA LYS A 310 -17.83 -1.74 8.90
C LYS A 310 -17.25 -2.11 10.27
N THR A 311 -16.02 -1.71 10.55
CA THR A 311 -15.28 -1.97 11.81
C THR A 311 -15.78 -1.07 12.94
N GLU A 312 -16.26 0.14 12.62
CA GLU A 312 -16.84 1.07 13.60
C GLU A 312 -18.07 0.49 14.34
N ALA A 313 -18.89 -0.33 13.67
CA ALA A 313 -20.00 -1.04 14.32
C ALA A 313 -19.52 -2.06 15.37
N THR A 314 -18.38 -2.72 15.13
CA THR A 314 -17.74 -3.64 16.08
C THR A 314 -17.10 -2.88 17.25
N LYS A 315 -16.44 -1.74 16.99
CA LYS A 315 -15.93 -0.85 18.05
C LYS A 315 -17.04 -0.39 18.98
N ALA A 316 -18.20 -0.02 18.43
CA ALA A 316 -19.36 0.33 19.23
C ALA A 316 -19.89 -0.84 20.09
N ALA A 317 -19.78 -2.09 19.61
CA ALA A 317 -20.15 -3.26 20.39
C ALA A 317 -19.18 -3.55 21.53
N ILE A 318 -17.88 -3.36 21.31
CA ILE A 318 -16.83 -3.51 22.33
C ILE A 318 -16.95 -2.41 23.40
N ALA A 319 -17.17 -1.16 23.01
CA ALA A 319 -17.38 -0.06 23.96
C ALA A 319 -18.56 -0.32 24.90
N ARG A 320 -19.66 -0.90 24.39
CA ARG A 320 -20.78 -1.36 25.22
C ARG A 320 -20.37 -2.45 26.21
N LEU A 321 -19.51 -3.37 25.79
CA LEU A 321 -19.03 -4.47 26.64
C LEU A 321 -18.11 -3.94 27.75
N GLU A 322 -17.21 -3.00 27.44
CA GLU A 322 -16.37 -2.31 28.42
C GLU A 322 -17.19 -1.51 29.44
N GLU A 323 -18.24 -0.81 28.98
CA GLU A 323 -19.17 -0.10 29.86
C GLU A 323 -19.87 -1.05 30.86
N ILE A 324 -20.31 -2.22 30.38
CA ILE A 324 -20.94 -3.26 31.22
C ILE A 324 -19.94 -3.80 32.24
N LEU A 325 -18.71 -4.09 31.82
CA LEU A 325 -17.66 -4.60 32.71
C LEU A 325 -17.23 -3.55 33.76
N GLY A 326 -17.11 -2.28 33.37
CA GLY A 326 -16.82 -1.17 34.29
C GLY A 326 -17.90 -0.99 35.36
N LYS A 327 -19.18 -1.05 34.97
CA LYS A 327 -20.32 -1.00 35.92
C LYS A 327 -20.30 -2.18 36.91
N ARG A 328 -19.92 -3.37 36.44
CA ARG A 328 -19.86 -4.58 37.27
C ARG A 328 -18.71 -4.54 38.29
N ALA A 329 -17.56 -3.97 37.92
CA ALA A 329 -16.43 -3.76 38.82
C ALA A 329 -16.76 -2.73 39.92
N ALA A 330 -17.51 -1.67 39.58
CA ALA A 330 -17.96 -0.67 40.55
C ALA A 330 -19.01 -1.22 41.53
N ALA A 331 -19.88 -2.13 41.07
CA ALA A 331 -20.93 -2.74 41.89
C ALA A 331 -20.43 -3.87 42.82
N GLY A 332 -19.24 -4.43 42.58
CA GLY A 332 -18.65 -5.48 43.40
C GLY A 332 -17.82 -4.99 44.61
N ASN A 333 -17.64 -3.67 44.76
CA ASN A 333 -16.86 -3.04 45.83
C ASN A 333 -17.74 -2.28 46.86
N GLY A 334 -19.06 -2.48 46.84
CA GLY A 334 -20.01 -1.96 47.85
C GLY A 334 -20.64 -3.11 48.62
#